data_AF-A0A833RA66-F1
#
_entry.id   AF-A0A833RA66-F1
#
_cell.length_a   1.000
_cell.length_b   1.000
_cell.length_c   1.000
_cell.angle_alpha   90.00
_cell.angle_beta   90.00
_cell.angle_gamma   90.00
#
_symmetry.space_group_name_H-M   'P 1'
#
loop_
_entity.id
_entity.type
_entity.pdbx_description
1 polymer ?
#
loop_
_entity_poly.entity_id
_entity_poly.type
_entity_poly.pdbx_seq_one_letter_code
_entity_poly.pdbx_strand_id
1 'polypeptide(L)'
;MMTEEIAPLRNQINAILERNRYLEEQNLQLRQEAQFLRKQIQSLKERDSDQKAVLVKKFHASSLASNCTSKEKQFLPDNYNLNCKQKVLELESKMKEPRVPKPPPNPKQLQATQHARNEGVQGPPPPPPPPPPLSSKLQGGVLKAVQRVPEVVELYRMLTRKEGKVDAKAGSVGIPVAMNSREMIGEIENRSSYVLAIKSDVESQGEFINFLAKEVENAAYKDMADVESFVKWLDEELSYLVDERAVLKHFPHWPERKADTMREAACSYRDLKSLETEAASFHDDPRVITSVALKRVQALQDKLEHGVHNIERVRDSTSKRYRDFRIPWEWMLDTGIVSQIKLGSLKLVRVYMSRAVSAFKCGQFLDDDDLILNGVRFAFRVHQFVGGFDEGSRRAFQELKMLASK
;
A
#
# COMPACT_ATOMS: atom_id res chain seq x y z
N MET A 1 3.13 62.61 -12.99
CA MET A 1 3.74 61.55 -12.16
C MET A 1 2.72 60.53 -11.63
N MET A 2 1.57 60.89 -11.05
CA MET A 2 0.60 59.88 -10.54
C MET A 2 -0.06 58.99 -11.62
N THR A 3 -0.03 59.38 -12.90
CA THR A 3 -0.66 58.61 -13.99
C THR A 3 0.23 57.48 -14.54
N GLU A 4 1.55 57.54 -14.34
CA GLU A 4 2.50 56.56 -14.89
C GLU A 4 2.58 55.27 -14.06
N GLU A 5 2.33 55.33 -12.75
CA GLU A 5 2.33 54.15 -11.86
C GLU A 5 0.99 53.39 -11.85
N ILE A 6 -0.12 54.04 -12.22
CA ILE A 6 -1.47 53.44 -12.20
C ILE A 6 -1.73 52.57 -13.45
N ALA A 7 -1.13 52.91 -14.58
CA ALA A 7 -1.28 52.17 -15.84
C ALA A 7 -0.83 50.70 -15.78
N PRO A 8 0.36 50.34 -15.26
CA PRO A 8 0.79 48.94 -15.18
C PRO A 8 -0.08 48.12 -14.22
N LEU A 9 -0.53 48.69 -13.10
CA LEU A 9 -1.41 48.04 -12.14
C LEU A 9 -2.80 47.75 -12.74
N ARG A 10 -3.35 48.67 -13.52
CA ARG A 10 -4.61 48.44 -14.26
C ARG A 10 -4.47 47.32 -15.29
N ASN A 11 -3.36 47.28 -16.02
CA ASN A 11 -3.08 46.21 -16.97
C ASN A 11 -2.94 44.85 -16.28
N GLN A 12 -2.30 44.80 -15.11
CA GLN A 12 -2.17 43.58 -14.33
C GLN A 12 -3.52 43.09 -13.78
N ILE A 13 -4.37 43.99 -13.30
CA ILE A 13 -5.74 43.65 -12.86
C ILE A 13 -6.56 43.09 -14.03
N ASN A 14 -6.49 43.73 -15.21
CA ASN A 14 -7.20 43.26 -16.40
C ASN A 14 -6.73 41.86 -16.83
N ALA A 15 -5.41 41.61 -16.82
CA ALA A 15 -4.86 40.30 -17.14
C ALA A 15 -5.30 39.20 -16.15
N ILE A 16 -5.40 39.53 -14.85
CA ILE A 16 -5.91 38.61 -13.83
C ILE A 16 -7.40 38.33 -14.03
N LEU A 17 -8.20 39.35 -14.37
CA LEU A 17 -9.63 39.19 -14.64
C LEU A 17 -9.89 38.32 -15.87
N GLU A 18 -9.12 38.50 -16.94
CA GLU A 18 -9.20 37.65 -18.14
C GLU A 18 -8.81 36.20 -17.83
N ARG A 19 -7.73 36.00 -17.08
CA ARG A 19 -7.33 34.65 -16.64
C ARG A 19 -8.40 33.99 -15.78
N ASN A 20 -9.03 34.72 -14.86
CA ASN A 20 -10.12 34.19 -14.04
C ASN A 20 -11.33 33.81 -14.89
N ARG A 21 -11.73 34.66 -15.84
CA ARG A 21 -12.82 34.36 -16.78
C ARG A 21 -12.55 33.08 -17.57
N TYR A 22 -11.34 32.93 -18.10
CA TYR A 22 -10.93 31.71 -18.81
C TYR A 22 -10.97 30.47 -17.92
N LEU A 23 -10.51 30.57 -16.67
CA LEU A 23 -10.57 29.47 -15.71
C LEU A 23 -12.01 29.12 -15.31
N GLU A 24 -12.92 30.10 -15.24
CA GLU A 24 -14.35 29.87 -15.00
C GLU A 24 -15.00 29.10 -16.16
N GLU A 25 -14.67 29.46 -17.41
CA GLU A 25 -15.14 28.74 -18.60
C GLU A 25 -14.63 27.28 -18.63
N GLN A 26 -13.34 27.07 -18.35
CA GLN A 26 -12.77 25.71 -18.25
C GLN A 26 -13.42 24.89 -17.14
N ASN A 27 -13.65 25.50 -15.96
CA ASN A 27 -14.35 24.82 -14.87
C ASN A 27 -15.79 24.46 -15.23
N LEU A 28 -16.49 25.33 -15.98
CA LEU A 28 -17.84 25.04 -16.46
C LEU A 28 -17.83 23.86 -17.44
N GLN A 29 -16.86 23.81 -18.36
CA GLN A 29 -16.71 22.72 -19.31
C GLN A 29 -16.42 21.38 -18.60
N LEU A 30 -15.50 21.36 -17.64
CA LEU A 30 -15.19 20.18 -16.82
C LEU A 30 -16.41 19.72 -16.01
N ARG A 31 -17.24 20.65 -15.50
CA ARG A 31 -18.48 20.30 -14.80
C ARG A 31 -19.49 19.64 -15.73
N GLN A 32 -19.62 20.11 -16.97
CA GLN A 32 -20.51 19.52 -17.97
C GLN A 32 -20.04 18.11 -18.37
N GLU A 33 -18.73 17.93 -18.58
CA GLU A 33 -18.14 16.61 -18.88
C GLU A 33 -18.32 15.64 -17.71
N ALA A 34 -18.09 16.08 -16.48
CA ALA A 34 -18.33 15.27 -15.29
C ALA A 34 -19.81 14.86 -15.15
N GLN A 35 -20.75 15.74 -15.51
CA GLN A 35 -22.18 15.39 -15.55
C GLN A 35 -22.49 14.37 -16.64
N PHE A 36 -21.89 14.50 -17.83
CA PHE A 36 -22.03 13.54 -18.91
C PHE A 36 -21.50 12.15 -18.52
N LEU A 37 -20.28 12.09 -17.97
CA LEU A 37 -19.68 10.84 -17.50
C LEU A 37 -20.51 10.20 -16.37
N ARG A 38 -21.07 11.00 -15.45
CA ARG A 38 -21.99 10.50 -14.42
C ARG A 38 -23.24 9.87 -15.01
N LYS A 39 -23.84 10.50 -16.03
CA LYS A 39 -25.00 9.91 -16.75
C LYS A 39 -24.63 8.61 -17.45
N GLN A 40 -23.44 8.53 -18.05
CA GLN A 40 -22.97 7.31 -18.71
C GLN A 40 -22.75 6.17 -17.71
N ILE A 41 -22.12 6.46 -16.56
CA ILE A 41 -21.94 5.49 -15.47
C ILE A 41 -23.30 5.03 -14.94
N GLN A 42 -24.26 5.95 -14.75
CA GLN A 42 -25.60 5.60 -14.30
C GLN A 42 -26.32 4.68 -15.31
N SER A 43 -26.23 4.98 -16.60
CA SER A 43 -26.80 4.14 -17.66
C SER A 43 -26.13 2.76 -17.74
N LEU A 44 -24.81 2.66 -17.53
CA LEU A 44 -24.10 1.37 -17.46
C LEU A 44 -24.51 0.58 -16.21
N LYS A 45 -24.69 1.26 -15.08
CA LYS A 45 -25.15 0.67 -13.82
C LYS A 45 -26.58 0.14 -13.92
N GLU A 46 -27.46 0.84 -14.63
CA GLU A 46 -28.82 0.38 -14.92
C GLU A 46 -28.80 -0.86 -15.81
N ARG A 47 -27.97 -0.91 -16.86
CA ARG A 47 -27.80 -2.13 -17.68
C ARG A 47 -27.26 -3.32 -16.88
N ASP A 48 -26.28 -3.09 -16.00
CA ASP A 48 -25.75 -4.15 -15.12
C ASP A 48 -26.80 -4.63 -14.12
N SER A 49 -27.60 -3.70 -13.57
CA SER A 49 -28.73 -4.02 -12.69
C SER A 49 -29.81 -4.81 -13.43
N ASP A 50 -30.13 -4.46 -14.68
CA ASP A 50 -31.10 -5.17 -15.52
C ASP A 50 -30.57 -6.55 -15.93
N GLN A 51 -29.29 -6.68 -16.27
CA GLN A 51 -28.67 -7.98 -16.54
C GLN A 51 -28.70 -8.87 -15.31
N LYS A 52 -28.41 -8.33 -14.12
CA LYS A 52 -28.55 -9.04 -12.84
C LYS A 52 -30.01 -9.41 -12.56
N ALA A 53 -30.96 -8.52 -12.80
CA ALA A 53 -32.38 -8.80 -12.60
C ALA A 53 -32.91 -9.86 -13.58
N VAL A 54 -32.45 -9.87 -14.84
CA VAL A 54 -32.75 -10.91 -15.83
C VAL A 54 -32.13 -12.24 -15.41
N LEU A 55 -30.90 -12.24 -14.88
CA LEU A 55 -30.27 -13.45 -14.35
C LEU A 55 -31.07 -14.02 -13.16
N VAL A 56 -31.44 -13.16 -12.21
CA VAL A 56 -32.23 -13.53 -11.02
C VAL A 56 -33.63 -14.01 -11.42
N LYS A 57 -34.27 -13.37 -12.40
CA LYS A 57 -35.56 -13.83 -12.96
C LYS A 57 -35.42 -15.17 -13.69
N LYS A 58 -34.33 -15.42 -14.41
CA LYS A 58 -34.05 -16.74 -15.03
C LYS A 58 -33.83 -17.83 -13.97
N PHE A 59 -33.14 -17.50 -12.88
CA PHE A 59 -33.00 -18.40 -11.72
C PHE A 59 -34.35 -18.71 -11.07
N HIS A 60 -35.20 -17.71 -10.84
CA HIS A 60 -36.54 -17.93 -10.27
C HIS A 60 -37.52 -18.63 -11.22
N ALA A 61 -37.49 -18.34 -12.53
CA ALA A 61 -38.31 -19.01 -13.53
C ALA A 61 -37.91 -20.48 -13.71
N SER A 62 -36.61 -20.79 -13.64
CA SER A 62 -36.12 -22.17 -13.65
C SER A 62 -36.53 -22.94 -12.38
N SER A 63 -36.79 -22.24 -11.27
CA SER A 63 -37.27 -22.83 -10.01
C SER A 63 -38.78 -23.10 -9.98
N LEU A 64 -39.57 -22.48 -10.86
CA LEU A 64 -41.03 -22.66 -10.92
C LEU A 64 -41.50 -23.49 -12.12
N ALA A 65 -40.60 -23.85 -13.04
CA ALA A 65 -40.91 -24.65 -14.24
C ALA A 65 -40.71 -26.17 -14.06
N SER A 66 -40.66 -26.68 -12.83
CA SER A 66 -40.78 -28.12 -12.56
C SER A 66 -42.18 -28.44 -12.04
N ASN A 67 -43.16 -28.40 -12.96
CA ASN A 67 -44.36 -29.24 -13.02
C ASN A 67 -45.33 -28.69 -14.09
N CYS A 68 -45.21 -29.18 -15.33
CA CYS A 68 -46.34 -29.55 -16.20
C CYS A 68 -45.82 -30.04 -17.56
N THR A 69 -46.11 -31.29 -17.86
CA THR A 69 -45.89 -31.96 -19.15
C THR A 69 -46.89 -31.52 -20.21
N SER A 70 -46.41 -31.25 -21.43
CA SER A 70 -46.82 -31.89 -22.71
C SER A 70 -46.92 -30.93 -23.91
N LYS A 71 -46.21 -31.32 -24.99
CA LYS A 71 -46.49 -31.19 -26.45
C LYS A 71 -46.88 -29.81 -27.02
N GLU A 72 -46.17 -29.33 -28.04
CA GLU A 72 -46.59 -29.32 -29.47
C GLU A 72 -45.56 -28.60 -30.38
N LYS A 73 -45.68 -28.81 -31.69
CA LYS A 73 -44.70 -28.68 -32.77
C LYS A 73 -44.56 -27.28 -33.39
N GLN A 74 -43.41 -27.10 -34.06
CA GLN A 74 -43.13 -26.37 -35.32
C GLN A 74 -43.43 -24.86 -35.39
N PHE A 75 -42.41 -24.07 -35.77
CA PHE A 75 -42.30 -23.33 -37.05
C PHE A 75 -41.08 -22.38 -37.02
N LEU A 76 -40.22 -22.51 -38.04
CA LEU A 76 -39.28 -21.47 -38.52
C LEU A 76 -40.05 -20.55 -39.49
N PRO A 77 -39.69 -19.26 -39.69
CA PRO A 77 -38.55 -18.94 -40.57
C PRO A 77 -37.67 -17.74 -40.17
N ASP A 78 -36.40 -17.84 -40.58
CA ASP A 78 -35.47 -16.85 -41.18
C ASP A 78 -35.68 -15.35 -40.90
N ASN A 79 -34.60 -14.64 -40.52
CA ASN A 79 -33.76 -13.90 -41.49
C ASN A 79 -32.51 -13.23 -40.84
N TYR A 80 -31.38 -13.31 -41.57
CA TYR A 80 -30.14 -12.48 -41.66
C TYR A 80 -29.92 -11.24 -40.72
N ASN A 81 -28.77 -11.02 -40.04
CA ASN A 81 -27.37 -10.76 -40.46
C ASN A 81 -26.97 -9.30 -40.15
N LEU A 82 -26.00 -9.05 -39.26
CA LEU A 82 -24.89 -8.11 -39.48
C LEU A 82 -23.85 -8.14 -38.34
N ASN A 83 -22.72 -8.78 -38.65
CA ASN A 83 -21.35 -8.31 -38.47
C ASN A 83 -20.98 -7.47 -37.21
N CYS A 84 -20.18 -8.07 -36.31
CA CYS A 84 -19.12 -7.34 -35.61
C CYS A 84 -17.91 -8.26 -35.35
N LYS A 85 -17.24 -8.66 -36.43
CA LYS A 85 -15.80 -8.93 -36.36
C LYS A 85 -15.09 -7.66 -36.78
N GLN A 86 -14.35 -7.03 -35.85
CA GLN A 86 -13.08 -6.31 -36.05
C GLN A 86 -12.85 -5.27 -34.95
N LYS A 87 -12.36 -5.74 -33.79
CA LYS A 87 -11.28 -5.12 -32.99
C LYS A 87 -11.07 -5.91 -31.70
N VAL A 88 -10.74 -7.19 -31.84
CA VAL A 88 -9.91 -7.82 -30.82
C VAL A 88 -8.50 -7.47 -31.23
N LEU A 89 -7.90 -6.53 -30.50
CA LEU A 89 -6.47 -6.28 -30.61
C LEU A 89 -5.76 -7.62 -30.40
N GLU A 90 -5.06 -7.98 -31.46
CA GLU A 90 -3.89 -8.82 -31.53
C GLU A 90 -2.97 -8.55 -30.33
N LEU A 91 -3.24 -9.23 -29.22
CA LEU A 91 -2.22 -9.54 -28.23
C LEU A 91 -1.45 -10.71 -28.83
N GLU A 92 -0.47 -10.35 -29.65
CA GLU A 92 0.58 -11.25 -30.08
C GLU A 92 1.10 -12.00 -28.84
N SER A 93 0.84 -13.29 -28.81
CA SER A 93 1.67 -14.29 -28.18
C SER A 93 3.03 -14.31 -28.90
N LYS A 94 3.77 -13.20 -28.77
CA LYS A 94 5.22 -13.25 -28.93
C LYS A 94 5.71 -14.10 -27.77
N MET A 95 6.15 -15.32 -28.05
CA MET A 95 7.16 -15.99 -27.22
C MET A 95 8.23 -14.92 -26.95
N LYS A 96 8.25 -14.37 -25.74
CA LYS A 96 9.33 -13.46 -25.34
C LYS A 96 10.58 -14.31 -25.39
N GLU A 97 11.54 -13.93 -26.23
CA GLU A 97 12.86 -14.56 -26.25
C GLU A 97 13.44 -14.56 -24.82
N PRO A 98 14.18 -15.62 -24.44
CA PRO A 98 14.89 -15.66 -23.16
C PRO A 98 15.73 -14.40 -23.00
N ARG A 99 15.45 -13.62 -21.94
CA ARG A 99 16.06 -12.31 -21.78
C ARG A 99 17.45 -12.43 -21.16
N VAL A 100 18.42 -11.70 -21.72
CA VAL A 100 19.72 -11.49 -21.08
C VAL A 100 19.54 -10.46 -19.95
N PRO A 101 19.73 -10.86 -18.68
CA PRO A 101 19.61 -9.93 -17.56
C PRO A 101 20.65 -8.83 -17.63
N LYS A 102 20.26 -7.60 -17.26
CA LYS A 102 21.23 -6.51 -17.07
C LYS A 102 21.95 -6.71 -15.74
N PRO A 103 23.28 -6.51 -15.67
CA PRO A 103 24.00 -6.64 -14.41
C PRO A 103 23.48 -5.62 -13.38
N PRO A 104 23.48 -5.96 -12.07
CA PRO A 104 23.07 -5.03 -11.04
C PRO A 104 23.98 -3.78 -11.02
N PRO A 105 23.47 -2.63 -10.53
CA PRO A 105 24.28 -1.42 -10.36
C PRO A 105 25.48 -1.72 -9.47
N ASN A 106 26.69 -1.48 -9.98
CA ASN A 106 27.96 -1.90 -9.38
C ASN A 106 28.30 -1.13 -8.09
N PRO A 107 28.32 -1.76 -6.90
CA PRO A 107 28.81 -1.17 -5.67
C PRO A 107 30.14 -1.84 -5.23
N LYS A 108 30.80 -1.31 -4.20
CA LYS A 108 32.09 -1.82 -3.68
C LYS A 108 31.92 -3.20 -2.99
N GLN A 109 31.74 -4.25 -3.77
CA GLN A 109 31.64 -5.64 -3.29
C GLN A 109 33.01 -6.16 -2.84
N LEU A 110 33.05 -6.80 -1.66
CA LEU A 110 34.19 -7.62 -1.24
C LEU A 110 34.06 -9.01 -1.86
N GLN A 111 35.12 -9.45 -2.54
CA GLN A 111 35.27 -10.84 -2.96
C GLN A 111 35.49 -11.72 -1.72
N ALA A 112 34.64 -12.74 -1.55
CA ALA A 112 34.80 -13.75 -0.51
C ALA A 112 35.51 -14.99 -1.07
N THR A 113 36.67 -15.29 -0.50
CA THR A 113 37.48 -16.48 -0.79
C THR A 113 36.79 -17.75 -0.27
N GLN A 114 36.75 -18.78 -1.11
CA GLN A 114 36.23 -20.10 -0.79
C GLN A 114 37.25 -20.91 0.03
N HIS A 115 36.81 -21.53 1.13
CA HIS A 115 37.49 -22.69 1.70
C HIS A 115 36.49 -23.81 1.95
N ALA A 116 36.74 -24.94 1.29
CA ALA A 116 36.01 -26.19 1.44
C ALA A 116 36.59 -27.04 2.58
N ARG A 117 35.72 -27.76 3.31
CA ARG A 117 36.07 -29.04 3.95
C ARG A 117 34.82 -29.92 4.19
N ASN A 118 34.89 -31.14 3.64
CA ASN A 118 34.08 -32.36 3.89
C ASN A 118 34.26 -32.88 5.36
N GLU A 119 33.47 -33.75 6.00
CA GLU A 119 32.42 -34.74 5.67
C GLU A 119 31.79 -35.33 6.98
N GLY A 120 30.62 -35.99 6.87
CA GLY A 120 30.02 -37.02 7.78
C GLY A 120 29.34 -36.55 9.09
N VAL A 121 28.20 -37.05 9.59
CA VAL A 121 27.41 -38.29 9.41
C VAL A 121 25.92 -38.06 9.80
N GLN A 122 25.03 -38.92 9.27
CA GLN A 122 23.56 -38.98 9.33
C GLN A 122 22.90 -39.11 10.73
N GLY A 123 21.69 -38.56 10.83
CA GLY A 123 20.61 -38.94 11.77
C GLY A 123 19.26 -38.32 11.35
N PRO A 124 18.12 -39.04 11.41
CA PRO A 124 16.83 -38.55 10.90
C PRO A 124 16.11 -37.59 11.89
N PRO A 125 15.27 -36.65 11.41
CA PRO A 125 14.56 -35.70 12.27
C PRO A 125 13.32 -36.32 12.94
N PRO A 126 12.95 -35.90 14.17
CA PRO A 126 11.72 -36.35 14.83
C PRO A 126 10.46 -35.70 14.22
N PRO A 127 9.29 -36.35 14.32
CA PRO A 127 8.02 -35.86 13.77
C PRO A 127 7.46 -34.66 14.54
N PRO A 128 6.68 -33.78 13.88
CA PRO A 128 6.06 -32.61 14.50
C PRO A 128 4.93 -33.00 15.49
N PRO A 129 4.81 -32.33 16.64
CA PRO A 129 3.69 -32.54 17.56
C PRO A 129 2.38 -31.90 17.03
N PRO A 130 1.22 -32.48 17.37
CA PRO A 130 -0.11 -32.01 16.95
C PRO A 130 -0.51 -30.67 17.62
N PRO A 131 -1.33 -29.85 16.95
CA PRO A 131 -1.80 -28.58 17.50
C PRO A 131 -2.85 -28.78 18.63
N PRO A 132 -2.72 -28.11 19.79
CA PRO A 132 -3.73 -28.13 20.84
C PRO A 132 -4.94 -27.23 20.51
N PRO A 133 -6.14 -27.55 21.06
CA PRO A 133 -7.40 -26.93 20.69
C PRO A 133 -7.56 -25.50 21.24
N LEU A 134 -8.24 -24.68 20.42
CA LEU A 134 -8.65 -23.31 20.71
C LEU A 134 -9.50 -23.21 21.99
N SER A 135 -8.96 -22.60 23.03
CA SER A 135 -9.71 -22.19 24.22
C SER A 135 -10.38 -20.84 23.99
N SER A 136 -11.72 -20.85 24.02
CA SER A 136 -12.56 -19.66 24.12
C SER A 136 -12.42 -18.98 25.48
N LYS A 137 -12.64 -17.66 25.48
CA LYS A 137 -12.98 -16.77 26.60
C LYS A 137 -11.82 -16.17 27.38
N LEU A 138 -11.48 -14.92 27.05
CA LEU A 138 -11.33 -13.85 28.05
C LEU A 138 -11.94 -12.55 27.49
N GLN A 139 -13.01 -12.13 28.14
CA GLN A 139 -13.63 -10.81 28.03
C GLN A 139 -12.86 -9.82 28.93
N GLY A 140 -12.76 -8.57 28.46
CA GLY A 140 -12.55 -7.38 29.27
C GLY A 140 -11.54 -6.44 28.60
N GLY A 141 -11.80 -5.17 28.32
CA GLY A 141 -12.98 -4.30 28.41
C GLY A 141 -12.71 -3.13 27.45
N VAL A 142 -13.71 -2.59 26.77
CA VAL A 142 -14.36 -1.30 27.03
C VAL A 142 -15.38 -1.17 25.88
N LEU A 143 -16.49 -0.47 26.10
CA LEU A 143 -17.69 -0.33 25.24
C LEU A 143 -18.84 -1.31 25.56
N LYS A 144 -19.47 -1.08 26.72
CA LYS A 144 -20.76 -1.67 27.15
C LYS A 144 -21.98 -1.18 26.32
N ALA A 145 -21.80 -0.77 25.07
CA ALA A 145 -22.87 -0.17 24.25
C ALA A 145 -23.27 -0.98 23.02
N VAL A 146 -22.59 -2.09 22.71
CA VAL A 146 -22.95 -2.93 21.56
C VAL A 146 -22.98 -4.39 21.99
N GLN A 147 -24.18 -4.93 22.19
CA GLN A 147 -24.38 -6.38 22.29
C GLN A 147 -24.44 -6.97 20.88
N ARG A 148 -23.70 -8.06 20.65
CA ARG A 148 -23.90 -8.86 19.45
C ARG A 148 -25.27 -9.52 19.55
N VAL A 149 -26.13 -9.25 18.56
CA VAL A 149 -27.47 -9.80 18.41
C VAL A 149 -27.32 -11.15 17.68
N PRO A 150 -27.33 -12.29 18.38
CA PRO A 150 -27.11 -13.59 17.76
C PRO A 150 -28.19 -13.93 16.72
N GLU A 151 -29.39 -13.35 16.86
CA GLU A 151 -30.47 -13.52 15.89
C GLU A 151 -30.12 -12.95 14.51
N VAL A 152 -29.28 -11.92 14.41
CA VAL A 152 -28.84 -11.37 13.11
C VAL A 152 -27.95 -12.37 12.38
N VAL A 153 -27.08 -13.07 13.13
CA VAL A 153 -26.18 -14.09 12.57
C VAL A 153 -26.98 -15.35 12.20
N GLU A 154 -27.98 -15.71 12.99
CA GLU A 154 -28.87 -16.84 12.69
C GLU A 154 -29.76 -16.55 11.49
N LEU A 155 -30.35 -15.35 11.41
CA LEU A 155 -31.13 -14.90 10.26
C LEU A 155 -30.29 -14.85 8.98
N TYR A 156 -29.05 -14.36 9.06
CA TYR A 156 -28.11 -14.38 7.94
C TYR A 156 -27.82 -15.82 7.52
N ARG A 157 -27.50 -16.73 8.45
CA ARG A 157 -27.30 -18.15 8.14
C ARG A 157 -28.56 -18.80 7.56
N MET A 158 -29.75 -18.49 8.06
CA MET A 158 -31.02 -19.02 7.56
C MET A 158 -31.30 -18.57 6.13
N LEU A 159 -31.00 -17.30 5.81
CA LEU A 159 -31.20 -16.74 4.47
C LEU A 159 -30.11 -17.19 3.48
N THR A 160 -28.87 -17.41 3.94
CA THR A 160 -27.76 -17.83 3.07
C THR A 160 -27.55 -19.34 2.98
N ARG A 161 -28.23 -20.16 3.81
CA ARG A 161 -28.13 -21.64 3.79
C ARG A 161 -29.36 -22.34 3.19
N LYS A 162 -30.10 -21.69 2.30
CA LYS A 162 -31.05 -22.40 1.44
C LYS A 162 -30.40 -22.75 0.10
N GLU A 163 -29.48 -23.73 0.14
CA GLU A 163 -29.48 -24.86 -0.80
C GLU A 163 -28.44 -25.90 -0.37
N GLY A 164 -28.87 -27.17 -0.29
CA GLY A 164 -27.97 -28.32 -0.18
C GLY A 164 -27.86 -28.96 1.20
N LYS A 165 -28.92 -29.63 1.66
CA LYS A 165 -28.75 -30.85 2.48
C LYS A 165 -29.96 -31.78 2.36
N VAL A 166 -29.82 -32.83 1.55
CA VAL A 166 -30.62 -34.06 1.66
C VAL A 166 -29.65 -35.24 1.63
N ASP A 167 -29.55 -35.94 2.76
CA ASP A 167 -28.81 -37.18 2.90
C ASP A 167 -29.68 -38.38 2.46
N ALA A 168 -29.06 -39.27 1.67
CA ALA A 168 -29.28 -40.72 1.52
C ALA A 168 -30.71 -41.30 1.34
N LYS A 169 -30.98 -41.93 0.18
CA LYS A 169 -30.93 -43.41 -0.03
C LYS A 169 -31.75 -43.84 -1.27
N ALA A 170 -31.07 -44.64 -2.11
CA ALA A 170 -31.59 -45.57 -3.12
C ALA A 170 -32.33 -45.05 -4.37
N GLY A 171 -31.92 -45.54 -5.54
CA GLY A 171 -32.76 -45.56 -6.75
C GLY A 171 -32.02 -45.25 -8.04
N SER A 172 -31.69 -46.30 -8.78
CA SER A 172 -31.26 -46.31 -10.18
C SER A 172 -32.05 -45.33 -11.06
N VAL A 173 -31.36 -44.53 -11.87
CA VAL A 173 -31.43 -44.43 -13.35
C VAL A 173 -30.64 -43.18 -13.77
N GLY A 174 -29.73 -43.39 -14.72
CA GLY A 174 -28.72 -42.40 -15.14
C GLY A 174 -29.29 -41.11 -15.70
N ILE A 175 -28.78 -40.00 -15.16
CA ILE A 175 -28.69 -38.69 -15.80
C ILE A 175 -27.27 -38.21 -15.45
N PRO A 176 -26.44 -37.75 -16.41
CA PRO A 176 -25.05 -37.43 -16.14
C PRO A 176 -25.00 -36.33 -15.08
N VAL A 177 -24.39 -36.73 -13.97
CA VAL A 177 -24.09 -35.94 -12.78
C VAL A 177 -23.38 -34.65 -13.19
N ALA A 178 -23.54 -33.64 -12.35
CA ALA A 178 -22.78 -32.41 -12.23
C ALA A 178 -21.24 -32.62 -12.12
N MET A 179 -20.62 -33.34 -13.07
CA MET A 179 -19.16 -33.53 -13.19
C MET A 179 -18.50 -32.30 -13.79
N ASN A 180 -19.23 -31.52 -14.61
CA ASN A 180 -18.60 -30.51 -15.43
C ASN A 180 -18.47 -29.13 -14.79
N SER A 181 -19.09 -28.76 -13.67
CA SER A 181 -18.86 -27.40 -13.14
C SER A 181 -17.43 -27.24 -12.59
N ARG A 182 -16.90 -28.26 -11.90
CA ARG A 182 -15.53 -28.28 -11.37
C ARG A 182 -14.48 -28.56 -12.45
N GLU A 183 -14.80 -29.42 -13.43
CA GLU A 183 -13.95 -29.63 -14.60
C GLU A 183 -13.95 -28.42 -15.54
N MET A 184 -15.08 -27.73 -15.71
CA MET A 184 -15.15 -26.51 -16.54
C MET A 184 -14.45 -25.33 -15.85
N ILE A 185 -14.49 -25.23 -14.51
CA ILE A 185 -13.65 -24.26 -13.76
C ILE A 185 -12.17 -24.62 -13.91
N GLY A 186 -11.79 -25.89 -13.70
CA GLY A 186 -10.41 -26.34 -13.89
C GLY A 186 -9.90 -26.17 -15.32
N GLU A 187 -10.75 -26.40 -16.33
CA GLU A 187 -10.42 -26.18 -17.74
C GLU A 187 -10.28 -24.69 -18.07
N ILE A 188 -11.15 -23.81 -17.53
CA ILE A 188 -11.05 -22.36 -17.71
C ILE A 188 -9.80 -21.81 -17.00
N GLU A 189 -9.49 -22.27 -15.80
CA GLU A 189 -8.28 -21.90 -15.07
C GLU A 189 -7.03 -22.38 -15.81
N ASN A 190 -7.02 -23.63 -16.30
CA ASN A 190 -5.84 -24.22 -16.95
C ASN A 190 -5.65 -23.75 -18.41
N ARG A 191 -6.70 -23.21 -19.05
CA ARG A 191 -6.67 -22.56 -20.39
C ARG A 191 -6.70 -21.02 -20.32
N SER A 192 -6.75 -20.43 -19.13
CA SER A 192 -6.73 -18.98 -18.98
C SER A 192 -5.45 -18.44 -19.58
N SER A 193 -5.55 -17.37 -20.37
CA SER A 193 -4.40 -16.69 -20.97
C SER A 193 -3.35 -16.32 -19.91
N TYR A 194 -3.79 -15.94 -18.71
CA TYR A 194 -2.92 -15.63 -17.58
C TYR A 194 -2.13 -16.85 -17.09
N VAL A 195 -2.79 -18.00 -16.89
CA VAL A 195 -2.12 -19.23 -16.44
C VAL A 195 -1.17 -19.78 -17.50
N LEU A 196 -1.54 -19.67 -18.78
CA LEU A 196 -0.66 -20.04 -19.89
C LEU A 196 0.56 -19.11 -19.98
N ALA A 197 0.39 -17.82 -19.73
CA ALA A 197 1.49 -16.85 -19.71
C ALA A 197 2.45 -17.11 -18.54
N ILE A 198 1.95 -17.48 -17.35
CA ILE A 198 2.80 -17.92 -16.23
C ILE A 198 3.60 -19.15 -16.60
N LYS A 199 2.95 -20.19 -17.16
CA LYS A 199 3.66 -21.42 -17.59
C LYS A 199 4.73 -21.10 -18.62
N SER A 200 4.41 -20.25 -19.60
CA SER A 200 5.37 -19.78 -20.60
C SER A 200 6.58 -19.08 -19.96
N ASP A 201 6.38 -18.22 -18.97
CA ASP A 201 7.48 -17.56 -18.26
C ASP A 201 8.31 -18.56 -17.42
N VAL A 202 7.66 -19.52 -16.75
CA VAL A 202 8.33 -20.58 -15.98
C VAL A 202 9.21 -21.45 -16.89
N GLU A 203 8.74 -21.76 -18.10
CA GLU A 203 9.49 -22.56 -19.07
C GLU A 203 10.61 -21.77 -19.77
N SER A 204 10.37 -20.50 -20.10
CA SER A 204 11.29 -19.70 -20.93
C SER A 204 12.31 -18.86 -20.16
N GLN A 205 12.00 -18.45 -18.92
CA GLN A 205 12.81 -17.49 -18.16
C GLN A 205 13.68 -18.17 -17.08
N GLY A 206 13.90 -19.48 -17.17
CA GLY A 206 14.64 -20.21 -16.14
C GLY A 206 16.08 -19.73 -15.95
N GLU A 207 16.81 -19.47 -17.03
CA GLU A 207 18.19 -18.96 -16.94
C GLU A 207 18.23 -17.54 -16.35
N PHE A 208 17.29 -16.68 -16.76
CA PHE A 208 17.12 -15.34 -16.24
C PHE A 208 16.85 -15.35 -14.72
N ILE A 209 15.90 -16.17 -14.26
CA ILE A 209 15.56 -16.28 -12.83
C ILE A 209 16.72 -16.90 -12.04
N ASN A 210 17.41 -17.90 -12.59
CA ASN A 210 18.59 -18.48 -11.96
C ASN A 210 19.74 -17.47 -11.84
N PHE A 211 19.90 -16.56 -12.81
CA PHE A 211 20.83 -15.45 -12.70
C PHE A 211 20.42 -14.50 -11.56
N LEU A 212 19.17 -14.03 -11.53
CA LEU A 212 18.68 -13.16 -10.47
C LEU A 212 18.80 -13.82 -9.09
N ALA A 213 18.50 -15.11 -8.97
CA ALA A 213 18.64 -15.87 -7.74
C ALA A 213 20.09 -15.85 -7.22
N LYS A 214 21.07 -16.03 -8.12
CA LYS A 214 22.51 -15.93 -7.77
C LYS A 214 22.88 -14.52 -7.33
N GLU A 215 22.39 -13.49 -8.01
CA GLU A 215 22.66 -12.10 -7.63
C GLU A 215 22.08 -11.79 -6.25
N VAL A 216 20.84 -12.21 -5.96
CA VAL A 216 20.24 -12.04 -4.62
C VAL A 216 21.00 -12.83 -3.56
N GLU A 217 21.40 -14.08 -3.84
CA GLU A 217 22.17 -14.90 -2.89
C GLU A 217 23.55 -14.30 -2.58
N ASN A 218 24.20 -13.71 -3.58
CA ASN A 218 25.51 -13.08 -3.44
C ASN A 218 25.46 -11.63 -2.94
N ALA A 219 24.29 -10.98 -3.01
CA ALA A 219 24.11 -9.60 -2.56
C ALA A 219 24.50 -9.46 -1.09
N ALA A 220 25.49 -8.61 -0.84
CA ALA A 220 25.99 -8.27 0.48
C ALA A 220 26.52 -6.84 0.41
N TYR A 221 25.82 -5.92 1.05
CA TYR A 221 26.10 -4.49 0.96
C TYR A 221 26.51 -3.93 2.32
N LYS A 222 27.26 -2.83 2.29
CA LYS A 222 27.66 -2.11 3.52
C LYS A 222 26.80 -0.88 3.77
N ASP A 223 26.31 -0.27 2.70
CA ASP A 223 25.46 0.91 2.78
C ASP A 223 24.04 0.61 2.33
N MET A 224 23.09 1.32 2.92
CA MET A 224 21.68 1.11 2.65
C MET A 224 21.28 1.67 1.28
N ALA A 225 21.98 2.69 0.76
CA ALA A 225 21.75 3.21 -0.58
C ALA A 225 22.04 2.17 -1.68
N ASP A 226 23.05 1.31 -1.46
CA ASP A 226 23.36 0.19 -2.36
C ASP A 226 22.24 -0.86 -2.32
N VAL A 227 21.70 -1.17 -1.13
CA VAL A 227 20.55 -2.07 -0.98
C VAL A 227 19.32 -1.52 -1.69
N GLU A 228 19.02 -0.23 -1.54
CA GLU A 228 17.89 0.41 -2.23
C GLU A 228 18.06 0.36 -3.76
N SER A 229 19.27 0.61 -4.25
CA SER A 229 19.58 0.57 -5.69
C SER A 229 19.46 -0.86 -6.23
N PHE A 230 19.92 -1.85 -5.47
CA PHE A 230 19.78 -3.26 -5.81
C PHE A 230 18.32 -3.71 -5.82
N VAL A 231 17.55 -3.38 -4.78
CA VAL A 231 16.12 -3.73 -4.72
C VAL A 231 15.36 -3.10 -5.88
N LYS A 232 15.64 -1.83 -6.20
CA LYS A 232 15.04 -1.16 -7.35
C LYS A 232 15.37 -1.90 -8.66
N TRP A 233 16.63 -2.25 -8.88
CA TRP A 233 17.03 -3.03 -10.05
C TRP A 233 16.33 -4.40 -10.08
N LEU A 234 16.26 -5.09 -8.94
CA LEU A 234 15.64 -6.41 -8.84
C LEU A 234 14.15 -6.34 -9.19
N ASP A 235 13.43 -5.36 -8.66
CA ASP A 235 12.01 -5.14 -8.93
C ASP A 235 11.79 -4.74 -10.41
N GLU A 236 12.69 -3.96 -11.00
CA GLU A 236 12.67 -3.65 -12.44
C GLU A 236 12.87 -4.90 -13.30
N GLU A 237 13.83 -5.77 -12.95
CA GLU A 237 14.06 -7.02 -13.68
C GLU A 237 12.89 -8.01 -13.49
N LEU A 238 12.32 -8.12 -12.29
CA LEU A 238 11.18 -9.00 -12.03
C LEU A 238 9.87 -8.48 -12.64
N SER A 239 9.75 -7.18 -12.92
CA SER A 239 8.60 -6.59 -13.61
C SER A 239 8.39 -7.12 -15.04
N TYR A 240 9.39 -7.80 -15.62
CA TYR A 240 9.26 -8.43 -16.93
C TYR A 240 8.39 -9.70 -16.93
N LEU A 241 8.25 -10.33 -15.76
CA LEU A 241 7.41 -11.50 -15.55
C LEU A 241 5.94 -11.10 -15.51
N VAL A 242 5.07 -12.00 -15.98
CA VAL A 242 3.61 -11.79 -15.97
C VAL A 242 3.07 -11.67 -14.55
N ASP A 243 3.56 -12.53 -13.66
CA ASP A 243 3.29 -12.49 -12.23
C ASP A 243 4.52 -13.00 -11.48
N GLU A 244 5.23 -12.09 -10.83
CA GLU A 244 6.46 -12.40 -10.07
C GLU A 244 6.24 -13.55 -9.10
N ARG A 245 5.19 -13.49 -8.25
CA ARG A 245 5.02 -14.45 -7.16
C ARG A 245 4.58 -15.81 -7.69
N ALA A 246 3.72 -15.83 -8.70
CA ALA A 246 3.26 -17.08 -9.30
C ALA A 246 4.40 -17.78 -10.06
N VAL A 247 5.20 -17.03 -10.82
CA VAL A 247 6.34 -17.59 -11.57
C VAL A 247 7.44 -18.06 -10.62
N LEU A 248 7.88 -17.21 -9.68
CA LEU A 248 9.01 -17.52 -8.78
C LEU A 248 8.75 -18.72 -7.87
N LYS A 249 7.49 -19.03 -7.55
CA LYS A 249 7.11 -20.23 -6.78
C LYS A 249 7.56 -21.55 -7.43
N HIS A 250 7.73 -21.56 -8.76
CA HIS A 250 8.18 -22.75 -9.49
C HIS A 250 9.71 -22.93 -9.46
N PHE A 251 10.47 -21.97 -8.90
CA PHE A 251 11.93 -21.99 -8.84
C PHE A 251 12.42 -22.27 -7.41
N PRO A 252 12.80 -23.52 -7.06
CA PRO A 252 13.15 -23.89 -5.68
C PRO A 252 14.43 -23.22 -5.16
N HIS A 253 15.29 -22.73 -6.05
CA HIS A 253 16.51 -22.02 -5.70
C HIS A 253 16.33 -20.51 -5.54
N TRP A 254 15.11 -19.99 -5.72
CA TRP A 254 14.83 -18.58 -5.51
C TRP A 254 14.98 -18.22 -4.02
N PRO A 255 15.88 -17.29 -3.65
CA PRO A 255 16.11 -16.91 -2.26
C PRO A 255 15.04 -15.94 -1.75
N GLU A 256 13.78 -16.37 -1.73
CA GLU A 256 12.58 -15.58 -1.41
C GLU A 256 12.75 -14.80 -0.10
N ARG A 257 13.18 -15.48 0.97
CA ARG A 257 13.36 -14.86 2.29
C ARG A 257 14.36 -13.71 2.25
N LYS A 258 15.43 -13.84 1.48
CA LYS A 258 16.47 -12.82 1.38
C LYS A 258 15.98 -11.63 0.57
N ALA A 259 15.36 -11.88 -0.59
CA ALA A 259 14.77 -10.85 -1.44
C ALA A 259 13.72 -10.02 -0.68
N ASP A 260 12.80 -10.69 0.02
CA ASP A 260 11.75 -10.03 0.80
C ASP A 260 12.33 -9.24 1.97
N THR A 261 13.35 -9.77 2.64
CA THR A 261 14.02 -9.05 3.73
C THR A 261 14.75 -7.81 3.21
N MET A 262 15.38 -7.86 2.03
CA MET A 262 16.00 -6.70 1.39
C MET A 262 14.96 -5.63 1.02
N ARG A 263 13.81 -6.03 0.48
CA ARG A 263 12.68 -5.13 0.20
C ARG A 263 12.13 -4.48 1.47
N GLU A 264 11.92 -5.27 2.52
CA GLU A 264 11.48 -4.78 3.84
C GLU A 264 12.47 -3.76 4.41
N ALA A 265 13.77 -4.05 4.32
CA ALA A 265 14.83 -3.14 4.75
C ALA A 265 14.84 -1.84 3.95
N ALA A 266 14.84 -1.94 2.62
CA ALA A 266 14.83 -0.78 1.71
C ALA A 266 13.63 0.13 1.96
N CYS A 267 12.43 -0.46 2.09
CA CYS A 267 11.21 0.26 2.38
C CYS A 267 11.30 0.97 3.76
N SER A 268 11.64 0.22 4.81
CA SER A 268 11.70 0.76 6.18
C SER A 268 12.72 1.89 6.33
N TYR A 269 13.89 1.74 5.72
CA TYR A 269 14.92 2.78 5.72
C TYR A 269 14.44 4.04 4.98
N ARG A 270 13.84 3.87 3.79
CA ARG A 270 13.34 4.98 2.99
C ARG A 270 12.25 5.77 3.69
N ASP A 271 11.33 5.09 4.37
CA ASP A 271 10.25 5.73 5.13
C ASP A 271 10.82 6.64 6.23
N LEU A 272 11.78 6.15 7.01
CA LEU A 272 12.45 6.97 8.02
C LEU A 272 13.30 8.08 7.40
N LYS A 273 13.95 7.83 6.27
CA LYS A 273 14.77 8.83 5.58
C LYS A 273 13.91 9.94 5.01
N SER A 274 12.71 9.61 4.54
CA SER A 274 11.69 10.56 4.12
C SER A 274 11.25 11.44 5.30
N LEU A 275 10.94 10.83 6.46
CA LEU A 275 10.59 11.57 7.68
C LEU A 275 11.72 12.49 8.18
N GLU A 276 12.95 12.00 8.17
CA GLU A 276 14.14 12.79 8.51
C GLU A 276 14.29 13.98 7.56
N THR A 277 14.12 13.76 6.26
CA THR A 277 14.19 14.83 5.26
C THR A 277 13.03 15.82 5.41
N GLU A 278 11.81 15.37 5.71
CA GLU A 278 10.64 16.22 5.99
C GLU A 278 10.91 17.12 7.20
N ALA A 279 11.51 16.59 8.27
CA ALA A 279 11.89 17.34 9.45
C ALA A 279 13.07 18.31 9.20
N ALA A 280 14.12 17.84 8.52
CA ALA A 280 15.30 18.63 8.21
C ALA A 280 15.00 19.79 7.26
N SER A 281 14.11 19.59 6.28
CA SER A 281 13.66 20.61 5.33
C SER A 281 12.50 21.47 5.84
N PHE A 282 11.95 21.17 7.03
CA PHE A 282 10.81 21.91 7.57
C PHE A 282 11.09 23.41 7.67
N HIS A 283 10.20 24.22 7.11
CA HIS A 283 10.24 25.67 7.18
C HIS A 283 8.87 26.23 7.54
N ASP A 284 8.85 27.19 8.47
CA ASP A 284 7.64 27.91 8.83
C ASP A 284 7.27 28.91 7.74
N ASP A 285 5.98 29.03 7.42
CA ASP A 285 5.49 30.08 6.53
C ASP A 285 4.81 31.16 7.38
N PRO A 286 5.38 32.38 7.46
CA PRO A 286 4.81 33.44 8.29
C PRO A 286 3.38 33.83 7.93
N ARG A 287 2.95 33.56 6.68
CA ARG A 287 1.63 33.90 6.15
C ARG A 287 0.53 32.95 6.63
N VAL A 288 0.91 31.77 7.11
CA VAL A 288 -0.03 30.76 7.59
C VAL A 288 -0.51 31.12 9.00
N ILE A 289 -1.81 30.97 9.26
CA ILE A 289 -2.40 31.22 10.58
C ILE A 289 -1.65 30.42 11.65
N THR A 290 -1.27 31.07 12.76
CA THR A 290 -0.42 30.49 13.80
C THR A 290 -0.96 29.15 14.32
N SER A 291 -2.26 29.03 14.60
CA SER A 291 -2.85 27.77 15.07
C SER A 291 -2.69 26.62 14.08
N VAL A 292 -2.73 26.89 12.76
CA VAL A 292 -2.51 25.89 11.70
C VAL A 292 -1.04 25.52 11.60
N ALA A 293 -0.15 26.51 11.67
CA ALA A 293 1.30 26.29 11.65
C ALA A 293 1.75 25.41 12.84
N LEU A 294 1.30 25.73 14.06
CA LEU A 294 1.62 24.96 15.27
C LEU A 294 1.09 23.53 15.20
N LYS A 295 -0.15 23.32 14.70
CA LYS A 295 -0.70 21.98 14.47
C LYS A 295 0.10 21.17 13.45
N ARG A 296 0.61 21.81 12.40
CA ARG A 296 1.47 21.15 11.40
C ARG A 296 2.80 20.70 12.02
N VAL A 297 3.41 21.54 12.86
CA VAL A 297 4.63 21.17 13.60
C VAL A 297 4.37 20.00 14.53
N GLN A 298 3.25 20.01 15.27
CA GLN A 298 2.84 18.91 16.16
C GLN A 298 2.62 17.61 15.38
N ALA A 299 1.88 17.66 14.27
CA ALA A 299 1.62 16.48 13.46
C ALA A 299 2.90 15.86 12.88
N LEU A 300 3.89 16.69 12.50
CA LEU A 300 5.18 16.17 12.06
C LEU A 300 5.94 15.55 13.23
N GLN A 301 5.96 16.19 14.40
CA GLN A 301 6.56 15.62 15.60
C GLN A 301 5.91 14.27 15.98
N ASP A 302 4.59 14.15 15.87
CA ASP A 302 3.88 12.89 16.08
C ASP A 302 4.40 11.80 15.13
N LYS A 303 4.54 12.10 13.83
CA LYS A 303 5.08 11.13 12.86
C LYS A 303 6.51 10.68 13.21
N LEU A 304 7.37 11.61 13.63
CA LEU A 304 8.76 11.30 14.02
C LEU A 304 8.81 10.37 15.23
N GLU A 305 8.01 10.65 16.27
CA GLU A 305 7.90 9.82 17.46
C GLU A 305 7.38 8.41 17.14
N HIS A 306 6.32 8.31 16.34
CA HIS A 306 5.77 7.03 15.92
C HIS A 306 6.77 6.22 15.08
N GLY A 307 7.49 6.87 14.17
CA GLY A 307 8.51 6.22 13.33
C GLY A 307 9.65 5.64 14.15
N VAL A 308 10.21 6.43 15.08
CA VAL A 308 11.28 5.97 15.99
C VAL A 308 10.79 4.87 16.91
N HIS A 309 9.62 5.04 17.54
CA HIS A 309 9.05 4.03 18.44
C HIS A 309 8.82 2.68 17.73
N ASN A 310 8.32 2.70 16.49
CA ASN A 310 8.08 1.46 15.75
C ASN A 310 9.40 0.72 15.47
N ILE A 311 10.46 1.44 15.11
CA ILE A 311 11.78 0.85 14.85
C ILE A 311 12.41 0.32 16.12
N GLU A 312 12.39 1.09 17.21
CA GLU A 312 12.90 0.65 18.51
C GLU A 312 12.22 -0.65 18.97
N ARG A 313 10.90 -0.77 18.74
CA ARG A 313 10.11 -1.96 19.10
C ARG A 313 10.52 -3.22 18.32
N VAL A 314 10.87 -3.11 17.04
CA VAL A 314 11.21 -4.27 16.18
C VAL A 314 12.71 -4.49 16.01
N ARG A 315 13.54 -3.60 16.54
CA ARG A 315 14.99 -3.53 16.29
C ARG A 315 15.71 -4.85 16.53
N ASP A 316 15.47 -5.50 17.65
CA ASP A 316 16.25 -6.69 18.05
C ASP A 316 15.97 -7.89 17.12
N SER A 317 14.69 -8.14 16.81
CA SER A 317 14.30 -9.23 15.91
C SER A 317 14.70 -8.94 14.46
N THR A 318 14.50 -7.70 13.99
CA THR A 318 14.77 -7.33 12.61
C THR A 318 16.27 -7.24 12.32
N SER A 319 17.06 -6.68 13.24
CA SER A 319 18.52 -6.62 13.09
C SER A 319 19.17 -8.00 13.02
N LYS A 320 18.64 -8.99 13.75
CA LYS A 320 19.10 -10.37 13.64
C LYS A 320 18.88 -10.92 12.23
N ARG A 321 17.68 -10.77 11.68
CA ARG A 321 17.36 -11.21 10.31
C ARG A 321 18.23 -10.50 9.27
N TYR A 322 18.47 -9.19 9.44
CA TYR A 322 19.32 -8.44 8.53
C TYR A 322 20.78 -8.93 8.57
N ARG A 323 21.33 -9.21 9.76
CA ARG A 323 22.67 -9.81 9.89
C ARG A 323 22.77 -11.17 9.21
N ASP A 324 21.76 -12.03 9.39
CA ASP A 324 21.73 -13.37 8.77
C ASP A 324 21.82 -13.27 7.23
N PHE A 325 21.23 -12.23 6.64
CA PHE A 325 21.24 -11.98 5.20
C PHE A 325 22.29 -10.97 4.71
N ARG A 326 23.22 -10.54 5.56
CA ARG A 326 24.25 -9.53 5.25
C ARG A 326 23.69 -8.20 4.73
N ILE A 327 22.58 -7.77 5.32
CA ILE A 327 21.95 -6.48 5.08
C ILE A 327 22.41 -5.51 6.19
N PRO A 328 22.84 -4.28 5.85
CA PRO A 328 23.15 -3.25 6.83
C PRO A 328 21.98 -3.00 7.79
N TRP A 329 22.26 -2.98 9.08
CA TRP A 329 21.25 -2.81 10.14
C TRP A 329 21.63 -1.71 11.14
N GLU A 330 22.88 -1.25 11.08
CA GLU A 330 23.46 -0.23 11.95
C GLU A 330 22.72 1.11 11.85
N TRP A 331 22.06 1.37 10.71
CA TRP A 331 21.19 2.54 10.53
C TRP A 331 20.01 2.56 11.52
N MET A 332 19.58 1.41 12.05
CA MET A 332 18.51 1.28 13.05
C MET A 332 18.95 1.62 14.48
N LEU A 333 20.26 1.79 14.72
CA LEU A 333 20.78 2.13 16.04
C LEU A 333 20.46 3.57 16.40
N ASP A 334 20.55 3.87 17.70
CA ASP A 334 20.37 5.23 18.22
C ASP A 334 21.36 6.23 17.62
N THR A 335 22.53 5.77 17.18
CA THR A 335 23.56 6.56 16.47
C THR A 335 23.28 6.71 14.96
N GLY A 336 22.35 5.94 14.41
CA GLY A 336 21.98 5.94 13.00
C GLY A 336 20.92 6.97 12.67
N ILE A 337 19.93 6.58 11.87
CA ILE A 337 18.86 7.49 11.40
C ILE A 337 17.99 8.02 12.54
N VAL A 338 17.90 7.28 13.66
CA VAL A 338 17.18 7.70 14.86
C VAL A 338 17.77 9.00 15.43
N SER A 339 19.11 9.13 15.47
CA SER A 339 19.75 10.38 15.89
C SER A 339 19.39 11.56 15.00
N GLN A 340 19.33 11.35 13.68
CA GLN A 340 19.02 12.39 12.71
C GLN A 340 17.55 12.84 12.83
N ILE A 341 16.63 11.90 13.04
CA ILE A 341 15.22 12.20 13.33
C ILE A 341 15.10 13.02 14.62
N LYS A 342 15.79 12.61 15.70
CA LYS A 342 15.82 13.35 16.97
C LYS A 342 16.39 14.76 16.80
N LEU A 343 17.43 14.95 15.98
CA LEU A 343 17.94 16.28 15.62
C LEU A 343 16.91 17.11 14.83
N GLY A 344 16.17 16.48 13.92
CA GLY A 344 15.04 17.11 13.22
C GLY A 344 13.98 17.66 14.19
N SER A 345 13.63 16.91 15.23
CA SER A 345 12.71 17.37 16.29
C SER A 345 13.20 18.62 17.02
N LEU A 346 14.52 18.80 17.19
CA LEU A 346 15.08 20.03 17.76
C LEU A 346 14.85 21.24 16.85
N LYS A 347 14.85 21.04 15.53
CA LYS A 347 14.45 22.11 14.59
C LYS A 347 12.97 22.46 14.77
N LEU A 348 12.10 21.45 14.90
CA LEU A 348 10.67 21.65 15.07
C LEU A 348 10.34 22.41 16.36
N VAL A 349 11.00 22.09 17.48
CA VAL A 349 10.77 22.83 18.73
C VAL A 349 11.18 24.29 18.62
N ARG A 350 12.31 24.61 17.97
CA ARG A 350 12.69 26.00 17.72
C ARG A 350 11.62 26.75 16.93
N VAL A 351 11.15 26.14 15.83
CA VAL A 351 10.11 26.73 14.99
C VAL A 351 8.81 26.96 15.77
N TYR A 352 8.37 25.96 16.54
CA TYR A 352 7.18 26.07 17.38
C TYR A 352 7.31 27.25 18.36
N MET A 353 8.43 27.34 19.08
CA MET A 353 8.63 28.39 20.08
C MET A 353 8.73 29.78 19.47
N SER A 354 9.48 29.93 18.38
CA SER A 354 9.57 31.22 17.68
C SER A 354 8.20 31.67 17.18
N ARG A 355 7.36 30.76 16.68
CA ARG A 355 5.99 31.07 16.25
C ARG A 355 5.11 31.46 17.43
N ALA A 356 5.13 30.72 18.54
CA ALA A 356 4.35 31.00 19.74
C ALA A 356 4.74 32.36 20.37
N VAL A 357 6.03 32.63 20.53
CA VAL A 357 6.56 33.90 21.02
C VAL A 357 6.15 35.07 20.13
N SER A 358 6.19 34.89 18.80
CA SER A 358 5.78 35.93 17.85
C SER A 358 4.28 36.21 17.92
N ALA A 359 3.46 35.17 18.02
CA ALA A 359 2.02 35.31 18.13
C ALA A 359 1.58 36.00 19.42
N PHE A 360 2.20 35.65 20.55
CA PHE A 360 2.00 36.32 21.85
C PHE A 360 2.32 37.82 21.74
N LYS A 361 3.49 38.17 21.18
CA LYS A 361 3.90 39.59 21.01
C LYS A 361 2.97 40.38 20.11
N CYS A 362 2.33 39.74 19.14
CA CYS A 362 1.39 40.38 18.22
C CYS A 362 -0.06 40.39 18.71
N GLY A 363 -0.36 39.82 19.88
CA GLY A 363 -1.73 39.73 20.42
C GLY A 363 -2.68 38.96 19.50
N GLN A 364 -2.19 37.93 18.81
CA GLN A 364 -2.98 37.16 17.82
C GLN A 364 -3.94 36.15 18.47
N PHE A 365 -3.87 35.94 19.78
CA PHE A 365 -4.67 34.98 20.53
C PHE A 365 -5.49 35.69 21.61
N LEU A 366 -6.71 35.20 21.85
CA LEU A 366 -7.55 35.66 22.97
C LEU A 366 -7.15 35.00 24.29
N ASP A 367 -6.43 33.88 24.20
CA ASP A 367 -5.97 33.07 25.32
C ASP A 367 -4.47 32.81 25.18
N ASP A 368 -3.70 33.83 25.57
CA ASP A 368 -2.23 33.82 25.50
C ASP A 368 -1.64 32.79 26.50
N ASP A 369 -2.32 32.51 27.61
CA ASP A 369 -1.89 31.52 28.61
C ASP A 369 -1.92 30.10 28.04
N ASP A 370 -2.99 29.74 27.32
CA ASP A 370 -3.09 28.45 26.62
C ASP A 370 -2.00 28.28 25.56
N LEU A 371 -1.65 29.35 24.84
CA LEU A 371 -0.57 29.32 23.84
C LEU A 371 0.77 29.01 24.49
N ILE A 372 1.10 29.70 25.59
CA ILE A 372 2.33 29.48 26.35
C ILE A 372 2.36 28.07 26.95
N LEU A 373 1.26 27.64 27.58
CA LEU A 373 1.15 26.31 28.18
C LEU A 373 1.34 25.20 27.14
N ASN A 374 0.73 25.34 25.95
CA ASN A 374 0.91 24.40 24.85
C ASN A 374 2.34 24.41 24.32
N GLY A 375 3.00 25.57 24.27
CA GLY A 375 4.43 25.68 24.00
C GLY A 375 5.26 24.90 25.01
N VAL A 376 5.06 25.10 26.31
CA VAL A 376 5.81 24.38 27.35
C VAL A 376 5.57 22.87 27.27
N ARG A 377 4.32 22.43 27.07
CA ARG A 377 3.99 20.99 26.87
C ARG A 377 4.70 20.41 25.65
N PHE A 378 4.72 21.15 24.54
CA PHE A 378 5.41 20.73 23.33
C PHE A 378 6.93 20.63 23.54
N ALA A 379 7.56 21.62 24.16
CA ALA A 379 8.98 21.56 24.52
C ALA A 379 9.29 20.36 25.41
N PHE A 380 8.49 20.15 26.47
CA PHE A 380 8.72 19.04 27.39
C PHE A 380 8.63 17.70 26.67
N ARG A 381 7.63 17.50 25.80
CA ARG A 381 7.49 16.29 24.99
C ARG A 381 8.71 16.04 24.11
N VAL A 382 9.15 17.05 23.34
CA VAL A 382 10.33 16.94 22.48
C VAL A 382 11.60 16.70 23.31
N HIS A 383 11.74 17.35 24.47
CA HIS A 383 12.86 17.15 25.37
C HIS A 383 12.94 15.70 25.86
N GLN A 384 11.82 15.09 26.26
CA GLN A 384 11.77 13.67 26.65
C GLN A 384 12.11 12.75 25.47
N PHE A 385 11.61 13.05 24.28
CA PHE A 385 11.87 12.27 23.07
C PHE A 385 13.34 12.28 22.63
N VAL A 386 13.97 13.46 22.63
CA VAL A 386 15.36 13.63 22.18
C VAL A 386 16.36 13.28 23.30
N GLY A 387 15.98 13.47 24.56
CA GLY A 387 16.86 13.33 25.73
C GLY A 387 17.59 14.62 26.11
N GLY A 388 17.18 15.77 25.58
CA GLY A 388 17.77 17.08 25.89
C GLY A 388 17.63 18.10 24.78
N PHE A 389 18.05 19.34 25.05
CA PHE A 389 18.07 20.44 24.07
C PHE A 389 19.49 20.91 23.75
N ASP A 390 19.71 21.17 22.46
CA ASP A 390 20.85 21.93 21.96
C ASP A 390 20.73 23.43 22.34
N GLU A 391 21.81 24.17 22.12
CA GLU A 391 21.88 25.60 22.49
C GLU A 391 20.79 26.43 21.79
N GLY A 392 20.47 26.11 20.54
CA GLY A 392 19.40 26.76 19.80
C GLY A 392 18.03 26.54 20.43
N SER A 393 17.68 25.28 20.74
CA SER A 393 16.39 24.94 21.35
C SER A 393 16.27 25.47 22.77
N ARG A 394 17.39 25.47 23.53
CA ARG A 394 17.42 26.03 24.89
C ARG A 394 17.12 27.52 24.91
N ARG A 395 17.74 28.30 24.00
CA ARG A 395 17.45 29.74 23.86
C ARG A 395 16.01 30.00 23.46
N ALA A 396 15.48 29.27 22.48
CA ALA A 396 14.09 29.41 22.06
C ALA A 396 13.10 29.10 23.21
N PHE A 397 13.39 28.09 24.03
CA PHE A 397 12.60 27.77 25.22
C PHE A 397 12.72 28.84 26.32
N GLN A 398 13.91 29.42 26.53
CA GLN A 398 14.10 30.52 27.48
C GLN A 398 13.27 31.75 27.11
N GLU A 399 13.19 32.11 25.81
CA GLU A 399 12.32 33.20 25.35
C GLU A 399 10.85 32.96 25.69
N LEU A 400 10.35 31.74 25.45
CA LEU A 400 8.98 31.36 25.84
C LEU A 400 8.78 31.46 27.36
N LYS A 401 9.74 30.97 28.15
CA LYS A 401 9.69 31.01 29.62
C LYS A 401 9.63 32.44 30.16
N MET A 402 10.35 33.38 29.54
CA MET A 402 10.32 34.79 29.94
C MET A 402 8.95 35.44 29.72
N LEU A 403 8.18 34.97 28.73
CA LEU A 403 6.79 35.41 28.52
C LEU A 403 5.85 34.79 29.56
N ALA A 404 6.06 33.52 29.92
CA ALA A 404 5.27 32.82 30.94
C ALA A 404 5.42 33.38 32.37
N SER A 405 6.44 34.22 32.59
CA SER A 405 6.78 34.77 33.92
C SER A 405 6.41 36.26 34.05
N LYS A 406 5.79 36.85 33.03
CA LYS A 406 5.20 38.20 33.05
C LYS A 406 3.71 38.09 33.33
#